data_AF-A0A9Q0F465-F1
#
_entry.id   AF-A0A9Q0F465-F1
#
_cell.length_a   1.000
_cell.length_b   1.000
_cell.length_c   1.000
_cell.angle_alpha   90.00
_cell.angle_beta   90.00
_cell.angle_gamma   90.00
#
_symmetry.space_group_name_H-M   'P 1'
#
loop_
_entity.id
_entity.type
_entity.pdbx_description
1 polymer ?
#
loop_
_entity_poly.entity_id
_entity_poly.type
_entity_poly.pdbx_seq_one_letter_code
_entity_poly.pdbx_strand_id
1 'polypeptide(L)'
;MGGSSLLSLSLGGLIQKHFFLATLAPPAALSPSYTPLNATPPSPTTTALSYGERYLVDSCGLSLESVVSVSKKLQLLHGIGLGDPQPVIECLKAYGFADTHIGKAIEKFPRLLRRRVEPNLRPKLDYLIQIGFVGQLLPDLISKDPFILNRSLDHLESRHRLLRPYLGSEERFVKGIFRYPWLLSRSFHKSLHANLDLLAQEGVPHSCVGTLILAQSTAITRSPERFASIVSTVKCIGIGPPSSPGFIHGVAALSSMSESRWNKKIELFKSFGWSEEELRLACRQFPKFISLSDEKITNNINFCMDTIKLEHQDLISNARLLVYSLEGRIRPRWNVLQVLESNNMVGEDISVVGALSMSHKSFLQRYVTSYADKIPGLLEMIE
;
A
#
# COMPACT_ATOMS: atom_id res chain seq x y z
N MET A 1 -39.68 -23.64 -32.21
CA MET A 1 -39.61 -22.16 -32.27
C MET A 1 -39.58 -21.63 -30.85
N GLY A 2 -38.61 -20.77 -30.52
CA GLY A 2 -38.45 -20.19 -29.19
C GLY A 2 -36.98 -20.17 -28.76
N GLY A 3 -36.17 -19.33 -29.43
CA GLY A 3 -34.75 -19.16 -29.13
C GLY A 3 -34.53 -18.27 -27.90
N SER A 4 -33.71 -18.75 -26.97
CA SER A 4 -33.18 -17.95 -25.86
C SER A 4 -31.98 -17.14 -26.34
N SER A 5 -32.18 -15.82 -26.51
CA SER A 5 -31.11 -14.87 -26.76
C SER A 5 -30.36 -14.59 -25.46
N LEU A 6 -29.16 -15.15 -25.32
CA LEU A 6 -28.17 -14.74 -24.31
C LEU A 6 -27.48 -13.48 -24.85
N LEU A 7 -27.94 -12.31 -24.41
CA LEU A 7 -27.27 -11.04 -24.69
C LEU A 7 -25.91 -11.01 -23.98
N SER A 8 -24.85 -10.97 -24.79
CA SER A 8 -23.48 -10.66 -24.37
C SER A 8 -23.41 -9.26 -23.77
N LEU A 9 -23.34 -9.16 -22.44
CA LEU A 9 -23.11 -7.88 -21.76
C LEU A 9 -21.60 -7.61 -21.75
N SER A 10 -21.17 -6.54 -22.43
CA SER A 10 -19.78 -6.06 -22.33
C SER A 10 -19.50 -5.53 -20.93
N LEU A 11 -18.24 -5.60 -20.49
CA LEU A 11 -17.84 -5.19 -19.14
C LEU A 11 -18.16 -3.71 -18.85
N GLY A 12 -18.28 -2.88 -19.89
CA GLY A 12 -18.65 -1.47 -19.80
C GLY A 12 -20.16 -1.18 -19.64
N GLY A 13 -21.05 -2.14 -19.95
CA GLY A 13 -22.50 -1.92 -20.01
C GLY A 13 -23.24 -1.97 -18.67
N LEU A 14 -22.65 -2.52 -17.60
CA LEU A 14 -23.35 -2.76 -16.33
C LEU A 14 -23.49 -1.53 -15.40
N ILE A 15 -22.91 -0.38 -15.73
CA ILE A 15 -22.72 0.73 -14.77
C ILE A 15 -23.56 1.98 -15.10
N GLN A 16 -24.30 1.99 -16.21
CA GLN A 16 -24.86 3.24 -16.74
C GLN A 16 -26.29 3.62 -16.28
N LYS A 17 -26.86 2.95 -15.28
CA LYS A 17 -28.17 3.35 -14.74
C LYS A 17 -28.02 3.72 -13.27
N HIS A 18 -27.86 5.01 -12.99
CA HIS A 18 -28.67 5.79 -12.04
C HIS A 18 -28.04 7.17 -11.78
N PHE A 19 -28.79 8.18 -12.22
CA PHE A 19 -28.98 9.54 -11.67
C PHE A 19 -28.79 10.68 -12.67
N PHE A 20 -29.91 11.36 -12.93
CA PHE A 20 -30.06 12.58 -13.69
C PHE A 20 -30.25 13.75 -12.70
N LEU A 21 -29.50 14.83 -12.99
CA LEU A 21 -29.69 16.26 -12.67
C LEU A 21 -30.01 16.75 -11.24
N ALA A 22 -29.18 17.71 -10.79
CA ALA A 22 -29.64 19.08 -10.53
C ALA A 22 -28.45 20.07 -10.50
N THR A 23 -28.39 20.93 -11.50
CA THR A 23 -27.64 22.19 -11.54
C THR A 23 -28.42 23.26 -10.81
N LEU A 24 -27.77 24.09 -9.96
CA LEU A 24 -28.24 25.43 -9.64
C LEU A 24 -27.05 26.36 -9.31
N ALA A 25 -27.17 27.59 -9.80
CA ALA A 25 -26.19 28.67 -9.88
C ALA A 25 -25.84 29.32 -8.52
N PRO A 26 -24.73 30.09 -8.43
CA PRO A 26 -24.31 30.74 -7.20
C PRO A 26 -24.90 32.15 -7.06
N PRO A 27 -25.05 32.70 -5.83
CA PRO A 27 -25.19 34.13 -5.66
C PRO A 27 -23.94 34.77 -5.04
N ALA A 28 -23.52 35.84 -5.72
CA ALA A 28 -23.13 37.16 -5.22
C ALA A 28 -22.20 37.27 -4.00
N ALA A 29 -20.98 37.74 -4.29
CA ALA A 29 -20.06 38.32 -3.33
C ALA A 29 -20.41 39.78 -3.02
N LEU A 30 -20.48 40.13 -1.73
CA LEU A 30 -20.28 41.48 -1.23
C LEU A 30 -19.65 41.39 0.16
N SER A 31 -18.50 42.02 0.35
CA SER A 31 -18.03 42.50 1.66
C SER A 31 -17.05 43.66 1.46
N PRO A 32 -17.03 44.65 2.37
CA PRO A 32 -16.45 45.96 2.11
C PRO A 32 -14.99 46.09 2.52
N SER A 33 -14.40 47.12 1.95
CA SER A 33 -13.11 47.75 2.18
C SER A 33 -12.73 47.94 3.65
N TYR A 34 -11.49 47.56 3.99
CA TYR A 34 -10.74 48.13 5.12
C TYR A 34 -9.32 48.46 4.68
N THR A 35 -8.88 49.64 5.10
CA THR A 35 -7.60 50.32 4.82
C THR A 35 -6.39 49.62 5.44
N PRO A 36 -5.20 49.68 4.82
CA PRO A 36 -3.97 49.16 5.42
C PRO A 36 -3.28 50.25 6.29
N LEU A 37 -3.11 49.96 7.58
CA LEU A 37 -2.11 50.62 8.42
C LEU A 37 -0.81 49.82 8.29
N ASN A 38 0.15 50.39 7.57
CA ASN A 38 1.52 49.92 7.51
C ASN A 38 2.14 49.93 8.91
N ALA A 39 2.37 48.75 9.48
CA ALA A 39 3.33 48.54 10.55
C ALA A 39 4.28 47.44 10.11
N THR A 40 5.52 47.82 9.84
CA THR A 40 6.64 46.93 9.52
C THR A 40 6.85 45.95 10.67
N PRO A 41 6.84 44.61 10.45
CA PRO A 41 7.23 43.69 11.50
C PRO A 41 8.76 43.70 11.66
N PRO A 42 9.29 43.73 12.90
CA PRO A 42 10.72 43.60 13.11
C PRO A 42 11.21 42.18 12.78
N SER A 43 12.42 42.11 12.26
CA SER A 43 13.22 40.91 11.99
C SER A 43 13.28 39.95 13.20
N PRO A 44 13.47 38.62 12.98
CA PRO A 44 13.21 37.61 14.00
C PRO A 44 14.19 37.74 15.16
N THR A 45 13.64 38.09 16.32
CA THR A 45 14.34 38.05 17.60
C THR A 45 14.59 36.59 17.95
N THR A 46 15.84 36.20 18.16
CA THR A 46 16.22 34.91 18.76
C THR A 46 15.48 34.76 20.09
N THR A 47 14.36 34.05 20.06
CA THR A 47 13.49 33.89 21.22
C THR A 47 14.14 32.85 22.13
N ALA A 48 14.44 33.22 23.37
CA ALA A 48 15.01 32.30 24.35
C ALA A 48 14.08 31.08 24.51
N LEU A 49 14.62 29.87 24.30
CA LEU A 49 13.85 28.64 24.40
C LEU A 49 13.30 28.44 25.82
N SER A 50 12.05 28.01 25.92
CA SER A 50 11.45 27.55 27.17
C SER A 50 12.16 26.30 27.71
N TYR A 51 11.94 25.96 28.97
CA TYR A 51 12.52 24.76 29.60
C TYR A 51 12.23 23.49 28.80
N GLY A 52 10.95 23.27 28.43
CA GLY A 52 10.57 22.10 27.66
C GLY A 52 11.22 22.05 26.28
N GLU A 53 11.40 23.21 25.63
CA GLU A 53 12.03 23.29 24.32
C GLU A 53 13.52 22.94 24.38
N ARG A 54 14.24 23.44 25.40
CA ARG A 54 15.62 23.03 25.68
C ARG A 54 15.72 21.54 25.98
N TYR A 55 14.83 21.03 26.82
CA TYR A 55 14.80 19.59 27.14
C TYR A 55 14.62 18.72 25.89
N LEU A 56 13.77 19.13 24.95
CA LEU A 56 13.60 18.42 23.67
C LEU A 56 14.84 18.44 22.79
N VAL A 57 15.58 19.56 22.75
CA VAL A 57 16.85 19.64 22.02
C VAL A 57 17.89 18.73 22.70
N ASP A 58 18.12 18.93 23.99
CA ASP A 58 19.23 18.32 24.72
C ASP A 58 19.01 16.81 24.99
N SER A 59 17.77 16.42 25.28
CA SER A 59 17.44 15.05 25.74
C SER A 59 16.73 14.18 24.69
N CYS A 60 16.29 14.75 23.57
CA CYS A 60 15.65 14.01 22.47
C CYS A 60 16.34 14.21 21.12
N GLY A 61 17.39 15.05 21.04
CA GLY A 61 18.15 15.29 19.82
C GLY A 61 17.34 15.98 18.71
N LEU A 62 16.27 16.68 19.07
CA LEU A 62 15.44 17.41 18.11
C LEU A 62 16.17 18.69 17.65
N SER A 63 16.07 19.01 16.37
CA SER A 63 16.60 20.28 15.86
C SER A 63 15.80 21.46 16.41
N LEU A 64 16.45 22.63 16.49
CA LEU A 64 15.79 23.87 16.92
C LEU A 64 14.54 24.18 16.08
N GLU A 65 14.64 24.00 14.76
CA GLU A 65 13.52 24.17 13.82
C GLU A 65 12.35 23.22 14.12
N SER A 66 12.67 21.95 14.41
CA SER A 66 11.68 20.94 14.76
C SER A 66 10.95 21.29 16.06
N VAL A 67 11.69 21.72 17.09
CA VAL A 67 11.13 22.15 18.37
C VAL A 67 10.21 23.36 18.20
N VAL A 68 10.61 24.38 17.43
CA VAL A 68 9.77 25.54 17.12
C VAL A 68 8.49 25.11 16.38
N SER A 69 8.61 24.19 15.43
CA SER A 69 7.46 23.63 14.70
C SER A 69 6.48 22.88 15.63
N VAL A 70 7.02 22.06 16.55
CA VAL A 70 6.26 21.33 17.57
C VAL A 70 5.53 22.29 18.52
N SER A 71 6.23 23.30 19.04
CA SER A 71 5.65 24.33 19.91
C SER A 71 4.54 25.11 19.20
N LYS A 72 4.78 25.56 17.96
CA LYS A 72 3.78 26.26 17.15
C LYS A 72 2.55 25.40 16.89
N LYS A 73 2.72 24.11 16.57
CA LYS A 73 1.59 23.17 16.40
C LYS A 73 0.76 23.05 17.67
N LEU A 74 1.37 22.98 18.85
CA LEU A 74 0.65 22.90 20.12
C LEU A 74 -0.12 24.18 20.43
N GLN A 75 0.52 25.33 20.21
CA GLN A 75 -0.12 26.64 20.37
C GLN A 75 -1.31 26.80 19.43
N LEU A 76 -1.17 26.45 18.15
CA LEU A 76 -2.26 26.55 17.17
C LEU A 76 -3.41 25.60 17.48
N LEU A 77 -3.13 24.40 17.99
CA LEU A 77 -4.16 23.39 18.21
C LEU A 77 -5.02 23.69 19.45
N HIS A 78 -4.48 24.34 20.48
CA HIS A 78 -5.19 24.49 21.76
C HIS A 78 -4.92 25.79 22.54
N GLY A 79 -4.07 26.69 22.03
CA GLY A 79 -3.64 27.88 22.79
C GLY A 79 -2.72 27.56 23.97
N ILE A 80 -2.06 26.40 23.96
CA ILE A 80 -1.25 25.90 25.09
C ILE A 80 0.21 25.77 24.66
N GLY A 81 1.14 26.18 25.54
CA GLY A 81 2.58 25.95 25.37
C GLY A 81 3.01 24.49 25.57
N LEU A 82 4.30 24.21 25.36
CA LEU A 82 4.86 22.85 25.37
C LEU A 82 4.65 22.07 26.70
N GLY A 83 4.52 22.78 27.83
CA GLY A 83 4.43 22.17 29.16
C GLY A 83 5.74 21.50 29.59
N ASP A 84 5.69 20.71 30.67
CA ASP A 84 6.82 19.86 31.08
C ASP A 84 6.76 18.50 30.34
N PRO A 85 7.70 18.23 29.42
CA PRO A 85 7.72 16.99 28.63
C PRO A 85 8.38 15.82 29.36
N GLN A 86 9.07 16.08 30.49
CA GLN A 86 9.95 15.12 31.14
C GLN A 86 9.25 13.82 31.56
N PRO A 87 8.08 13.82 32.24
CA PRO A 87 7.44 12.58 32.68
C PRO A 87 7.07 11.64 31.52
N VAL A 88 6.63 12.21 30.40
CA VAL A 88 6.28 11.43 29.20
C VAL A 88 7.54 10.84 28.56
N ILE A 89 8.61 11.63 28.46
CA ILE A 89 9.86 11.19 27.84
C ILE A 89 10.54 10.10 28.68
N GLU A 90 10.62 10.29 30.00
CA GLU A 90 11.16 9.27 30.92
C GLU A 90 10.34 7.99 30.85
N CYS A 91 9.01 8.09 30.80
CA CYS A 91 8.15 6.93 30.59
C CYS A 91 8.49 6.21 29.27
N LEU A 92 8.61 6.93 28.14
CA LEU A 92 8.95 6.29 26.86
C LEU A 92 10.33 5.63 26.91
N LYS A 93 11.34 6.29 27.51
CA LYS A 93 12.68 5.72 27.70
C LYS A 93 12.66 4.44 28.52
N ALA A 94 11.83 4.37 29.56
CA ALA A 94 11.65 3.17 30.37
C ALA A 94 11.07 1.97 29.58
N TYR A 95 10.37 2.23 28.47
CA TYR A 95 9.87 1.21 27.53
C TYR A 95 10.83 0.94 26.36
N GLY A 96 12.09 1.38 26.46
CA GLY A 96 13.13 1.10 25.47
C GLY A 96 13.14 2.04 24.26
N PHE A 97 12.45 3.18 24.32
CA PHE A 97 12.48 4.16 23.24
C PHE A 97 13.79 4.94 23.25
N ALA A 98 14.54 4.85 22.15
CA ALA A 98 15.66 5.77 21.89
C ALA A 98 15.17 7.20 21.59
N ASP A 99 16.05 8.18 21.76
CA ASP A 99 15.77 9.60 21.52
C ASP A 99 15.25 9.87 20.10
N THR A 100 15.80 9.17 19.11
CA THR A 100 15.36 9.25 17.71
C THR A 100 13.92 8.77 17.51
N HIS A 101 13.48 7.76 18.27
CA HIS A 101 12.10 7.28 18.24
C HIS A 101 11.14 8.32 18.81
N ILE A 102 11.52 8.90 19.95
CA ILE A 102 10.75 9.92 20.68
C ILE A 102 10.63 11.18 19.83
N GLY A 103 11.73 11.66 19.25
CA GLY A 103 11.74 12.83 18.37
C GLY A 103 10.77 12.67 17.19
N LYS A 104 10.88 11.57 16.44
CA LYS A 104 9.96 11.26 15.31
C LYS A 104 8.50 11.22 15.74
N ALA A 105 8.20 10.66 16.92
CA ALA A 105 6.85 10.57 17.44
C ALA A 105 6.27 11.95 17.79
N ILE A 106 7.05 12.80 18.45
CA ILE A 106 6.65 14.16 18.85
C ILE A 106 6.45 15.07 17.64
N GLU A 107 7.34 15.01 16.64
CA GLU A 107 7.22 15.79 15.40
C GLU A 107 5.89 15.56 14.66
N LYS A 108 5.47 14.29 14.61
CA LYS A 108 4.21 13.86 14.01
C LYS A 108 3.01 14.14 14.92
N PHE A 109 3.17 13.95 16.22
CA PHE A 109 2.08 14.09 17.19
C PHE A 109 2.53 14.81 18.48
N PRO A 110 2.66 16.15 18.43
CA PRO A 110 3.11 16.96 19.57
C PRO A 110 2.29 16.77 20.86
N ARG A 111 0.99 16.45 20.71
CA ARG A 111 0.07 16.21 21.84
C ARG A 111 0.48 15.03 22.72
N LEU A 112 1.41 14.18 22.26
CA LEU A 112 1.99 13.10 23.05
C LEU A 112 2.59 13.62 24.36
N LEU A 113 3.28 14.76 24.33
CA LEU A 113 3.97 15.37 25.48
C LEU A 113 3.03 15.80 26.61
N ARG A 114 1.71 15.87 26.34
CA ARG A 114 0.69 16.27 27.30
C ARG A 114 -0.14 15.10 27.80
N ARG A 115 0.19 13.87 27.40
CA ARG A 115 -0.50 12.68 27.88
C ARG A 115 -0.10 12.41 29.32
N ARG A 116 -1.09 12.07 30.15
CA ARG A 116 -0.81 11.60 31.50
C ARG A 116 -0.14 10.24 31.41
N VAL A 117 0.99 10.07 32.08
CA VAL A 117 1.70 8.78 32.14
C VAL A 117 0.75 7.71 32.69
N GLU A 118 0.18 8.00 33.86
CA GLU A 118 -0.94 7.27 34.45
C GLU A 118 -2.20 8.16 34.48
N PRO A 119 -3.39 7.62 34.19
CA PRO A 119 -3.71 6.23 33.89
C PRO A 119 -3.76 5.92 32.37
N ASN A 120 -2.97 6.63 31.54
CA ASN A 120 -3.24 6.66 30.09
C ASN A 120 -2.13 6.08 29.22
N LEU A 121 -0.90 6.58 29.33
CA LEU A 121 0.19 6.18 28.43
C LEU A 121 0.66 4.76 28.74
N ARG A 122 0.97 4.46 30.01
CA ARG A 122 1.50 3.16 30.44
C ARG A 122 0.57 1.99 30.09
N PRO A 123 -0.74 2.01 30.44
CA PRO A 123 -1.63 0.90 30.09
C PRO A 123 -1.68 0.57 28.60
N LYS A 124 -1.51 1.58 27.72
CA LYS A 124 -1.47 1.35 26.27
C LYS A 124 -0.16 0.72 25.82
N LEU A 125 0.96 1.14 26.39
CA LEU A 125 2.27 0.56 26.07
C LEU A 125 2.34 -0.89 26.55
N ASP A 126 1.88 -1.15 27.78
CA ASP A 126 1.79 -2.51 28.34
C ASP A 126 0.92 -3.42 27.48
N TYR A 127 -0.25 -2.92 27.06
CA TYR A 127 -1.15 -3.66 26.20
C TYR A 127 -0.53 -3.95 24.82
N LEU A 128 0.18 -3.00 24.22
CA LEU A 128 0.88 -3.23 22.96
C LEU A 128 1.97 -4.31 23.10
N ILE A 129 2.69 -4.35 24.22
CA ILE A 129 3.63 -5.43 24.52
C ILE A 129 2.89 -6.76 24.63
N GLN A 130 1.78 -6.80 25.36
CA GLN A 130 0.96 -8.00 25.56
C GLN A 130 0.47 -8.62 24.24
N ILE A 131 0.25 -7.82 23.19
CA ILE A 131 -0.22 -8.30 21.88
C ILE A 131 0.92 -8.55 20.87
N GLY A 132 2.17 -8.60 21.34
CA GLY A 132 3.32 -9.06 20.57
C GLY A 132 4.31 -7.98 20.13
N PHE A 133 4.13 -6.70 20.48
CA PHE A 133 5.12 -5.64 20.18
C PHE A 133 6.19 -5.59 21.27
N VAL A 134 7.11 -6.55 21.24
CA VAL A 134 8.18 -6.70 22.24
C VAL A 134 9.50 -6.11 21.72
N GLY A 135 10.31 -5.55 22.62
CA GLY A 135 11.63 -5.00 22.28
C GLY A 135 11.52 -3.81 21.32
N GLN A 136 12.35 -3.78 20.27
CA GLN A 136 12.41 -2.66 19.32
C GLN A 136 11.13 -2.51 18.48
N LEU A 137 10.26 -3.53 18.41
CA LEU A 137 9.01 -3.45 17.67
C LEU A 137 8.05 -2.38 18.22
N LEU A 138 8.06 -2.14 19.53
CA LEU A 138 7.19 -1.14 20.16
C LEU A 138 7.64 0.30 19.81
N PRO A 139 8.91 0.71 20.07
CA PRO A 139 9.41 2.01 19.63
C PRO A 139 9.22 2.24 18.13
N ASP A 140 9.56 1.26 17.30
CA ASP A 140 9.43 1.37 15.84
C ASP A 140 7.97 1.59 15.41
N LEU A 141 7.02 0.85 16.00
CA LEU A 141 5.60 0.99 15.71
C LEU A 141 5.10 2.39 16.05
N ILE A 142 5.40 2.88 17.25
CA ILE A 142 4.92 4.18 17.74
C ILE A 142 5.59 5.32 16.99
N SER A 143 6.88 5.23 16.65
CA SER A 143 7.53 6.23 15.79
C SER A 143 6.95 6.24 14.37
N LYS A 144 6.51 5.09 13.86
CA LYS A 144 5.84 5.01 12.56
C LYS A 144 4.47 5.68 12.61
N ASP A 145 3.66 5.41 13.62
CA ASP A 145 2.32 6.00 13.82
C ASP A 145 1.99 6.30 15.30
N PRO A 146 2.35 7.49 15.81
CA PRO A 146 2.10 7.85 17.20
C PRO A 146 0.62 8.12 17.51
N PHE A 147 -0.25 8.19 16.49
CA PHE A 147 -1.69 8.37 16.70
C PHE A 147 -2.35 7.15 17.34
N ILE A 148 -1.67 6.00 17.39
CA ILE A 148 -2.11 4.84 18.19
C ILE A 148 -2.31 5.27 19.66
N LEU A 149 -1.39 6.07 20.21
CA LEU A 149 -1.45 6.55 21.59
C LEU A 149 -2.55 7.61 21.82
N ASN A 150 -3.14 8.15 20.76
CA ASN A 150 -4.31 9.03 20.85
C ASN A 150 -5.62 8.26 21.12
N ARG A 151 -5.67 6.96 20.85
CA ARG A 151 -6.87 6.13 21.04
C ARG A 151 -7.07 5.73 22.50
N SER A 152 -8.28 5.30 22.86
CA SER A 152 -8.53 4.68 24.17
C SER A 152 -7.95 3.26 24.19
N LEU A 153 -7.72 2.72 25.39
CA LEU A 153 -7.32 1.32 25.55
C LEU A 153 -8.41 0.39 24.97
N ASP A 154 -9.68 0.64 25.28
CA ASP A 154 -10.83 -0.10 24.74
C ASP A 154 -10.86 -0.15 23.21
N HIS A 155 -10.42 0.93 22.55
CA HIS A 155 -10.29 0.95 21.11
C HIS A 155 -9.23 -0.05 20.65
N LEU A 156 -8.02 0.01 21.22
CA LEU A 156 -6.93 -0.91 20.86
C LEU A 156 -7.34 -2.38 21.10
N GLU A 157 -8.03 -2.64 22.21
CA GLU A 157 -8.58 -3.96 22.54
C GLU A 157 -9.61 -4.44 21.52
N SER A 158 -10.59 -3.59 21.20
CA SER A 158 -11.60 -3.89 20.20
C SER A 158 -11.00 -4.16 18.82
N ARG A 159 -10.01 -3.35 18.41
CA ARG A 159 -9.30 -3.53 17.13
C ARG A 159 -8.52 -4.84 17.08
N HIS A 160 -7.81 -5.17 18.16
CA HIS A 160 -7.09 -6.44 18.27
C HIS A 160 -8.05 -7.63 18.19
N ARG A 161 -9.13 -7.62 18.98
CA ARG A 161 -10.15 -8.69 18.99
C ARG A 161 -10.76 -8.91 17.61
N LEU A 162 -11.02 -7.84 16.86
CA LEU A 162 -11.61 -7.89 15.53
C LEU A 162 -10.65 -8.45 14.46
N LEU A 163 -9.37 -8.07 14.50
CA LEU A 163 -8.40 -8.44 13.46
C LEU A 163 -7.76 -9.81 13.70
N ARG A 164 -7.67 -10.26 14.96
CA ARG A 164 -7.01 -11.51 15.35
C ARG A 164 -7.52 -12.75 14.59
N PRO A 165 -8.84 -12.98 14.41
CA PRO A 165 -9.34 -14.15 13.69
C PRO A 165 -8.87 -14.26 12.23
N TYR A 166 -8.56 -13.12 11.59
CA TYR A 166 -8.13 -13.06 10.19
C TYR A 166 -6.62 -13.17 10.03
N LEU A 167 -5.86 -12.59 10.96
CA LEU A 167 -4.41 -12.61 10.92
C LEU A 167 -3.84 -13.93 11.48
N GLY A 168 -4.60 -14.62 12.34
CA GLY A 168 -4.35 -15.99 12.76
C GLY A 168 -3.25 -16.09 13.82
N SER A 169 -1.99 -15.97 13.40
CA SER A 169 -0.83 -16.02 14.29
C SER A 169 -0.44 -14.64 14.82
N GLU A 170 0.21 -14.62 15.99
CA GLU A 170 0.79 -13.39 16.55
C GLU A 170 1.79 -12.74 15.60
N GLU A 171 2.68 -13.54 14.99
CA GLU A 171 3.65 -13.05 14.00
C GLU A 171 2.97 -12.33 12.83
N ARG A 172 1.89 -12.91 12.27
CA ARG A 172 1.13 -12.30 11.18
C ARG A 172 0.38 -11.06 11.63
N PHE A 173 -0.13 -11.05 12.86
CA PHE A 173 -0.76 -9.87 13.45
C PHE A 173 0.24 -8.72 13.56
N VAL A 174 1.37 -8.95 14.24
CA VAL A 174 2.45 -7.98 14.40
C VAL A 174 2.94 -7.48 13.05
N LYS A 175 3.24 -8.38 12.10
CA LYS A 175 3.66 -8.02 10.73
C LYS A 175 2.62 -7.17 10.01
N GLY A 176 1.34 -7.49 10.13
CA GLY A 176 0.24 -6.76 9.50
C GLY A 176 0.06 -5.35 10.05
N ILE A 177 0.02 -5.22 11.38
CA ILE A 177 -0.06 -3.92 12.05
C ILE A 177 1.21 -3.11 11.82
N PHE A 178 2.39 -3.72 11.88
CA PHE A 178 3.65 -3.01 11.63
C PHE A 178 3.69 -2.47 10.20
N ARG A 179 3.22 -3.24 9.21
CA ARG A 179 3.07 -2.77 7.82
C ARG A 179 2.07 -1.62 7.73
N TYR A 180 0.95 -1.71 8.44
CA TYR A 180 -0.16 -0.75 8.39
C TYR A 180 -0.62 -0.30 9.80
N PRO A 181 0.15 0.53 10.51
CA PRO A 181 -0.16 0.89 11.91
C PRO A 181 -1.48 1.62 12.08
N TRP A 182 -1.95 2.26 11.00
CA TRP A 182 -3.23 2.93 10.93
C TRP A 182 -4.42 1.99 11.18
N LEU A 183 -4.22 0.68 11.09
CA LEU A 183 -5.22 -0.32 11.48
C LEU A 183 -5.59 -0.26 12.97
N LEU A 184 -4.69 0.25 13.83
CA LEU A 184 -4.96 0.53 15.24
C LEU A 184 -5.23 2.01 15.52
N SER A 185 -4.74 2.91 14.67
CA SER A 185 -4.84 4.35 14.93
C SER A 185 -6.04 5.04 14.29
N ARG A 186 -6.72 4.49 13.28
CA ARG A 186 -7.87 5.14 12.60
C ARG A 186 -9.21 4.48 12.94
N SER A 187 -10.27 5.28 12.95
CA SER A 187 -11.65 4.76 13.08
C SER A 187 -12.26 4.58 11.70
N PHE A 188 -12.60 3.34 11.36
CA PHE A 188 -13.26 2.96 10.10
C PHE A 188 -14.22 1.78 10.34
N HIS A 189 -14.82 1.75 11.54
CA HIS A 189 -15.58 0.62 12.06
C HIS A 189 -16.73 0.20 11.14
N LYS A 190 -17.57 1.15 10.72
CA LYS A 190 -18.75 0.87 9.88
C LYS A 190 -18.37 0.19 8.57
N SER A 191 -17.42 0.77 7.83
CA SER A 191 -16.98 0.22 6.54
C SER A 191 -16.28 -1.13 6.69
N LEU A 192 -15.42 -1.27 7.71
CA LEU A 192 -14.73 -2.54 7.95
C LEU A 192 -15.71 -3.68 8.22
N HIS A 193 -16.67 -3.48 9.12
CA HIS A 193 -17.65 -4.51 9.43
C HIS A 193 -18.47 -4.89 8.21
N ALA A 194 -19.05 -3.91 7.50
CA ALA A 194 -19.82 -4.17 6.29
C ALA A 194 -19.03 -4.94 5.23
N ASN A 195 -17.75 -4.60 5.03
CA ASN A 195 -16.90 -5.27 4.05
C ASN A 195 -16.48 -6.69 4.49
N LEU A 196 -16.23 -6.90 5.78
CA LEU A 196 -15.97 -8.24 6.33
C LEU A 196 -17.21 -9.13 6.24
N ASP A 197 -18.39 -8.59 6.56
CA ASP A 197 -19.67 -9.28 6.46
C ASP A 197 -19.95 -9.68 5.00
N LEU A 198 -19.69 -8.78 4.04
CA LEU A 198 -19.82 -9.10 2.62
C LEU A 198 -18.89 -10.25 2.21
N LEU A 199 -17.61 -10.21 2.60
CA LEU A 199 -16.68 -11.30 2.29
C LEU A 199 -17.12 -12.63 2.91
N ALA A 200 -17.67 -12.59 4.12
CA ALA A 200 -18.22 -13.78 4.78
C ALA A 200 -19.45 -14.32 4.04
N GLN A 201 -20.37 -13.45 3.60
CA GLN A 201 -21.54 -13.82 2.78
C GLN A 201 -21.14 -14.44 1.44
N GLU A 202 -20.04 -13.95 0.85
CA GLU A 202 -19.44 -14.52 -0.37
C GLU A 202 -18.69 -15.83 -0.12
N GLY A 203 -18.58 -16.29 1.14
CA GLY A 203 -17.90 -17.54 1.50
C GLY A 203 -16.37 -17.45 1.47
N VAL A 204 -15.81 -16.24 1.61
CA VAL A 204 -14.36 -16.03 1.65
C VAL A 204 -13.79 -16.50 2.99
N PRO A 205 -12.81 -17.42 3.01
CA PRO A 205 -12.18 -17.89 4.24
C PRO A 205 -11.43 -16.78 4.98
N HIS A 206 -11.38 -16.87 6.32
CA HIS A 206 -10.63 -15.92 7.15
C HIS A 206 -9.15 -15.79 6.74
N SER A 207 -8.50 -16.88 6.32
CA SER A 207 -7.11 -16.88 5.85
C SER A 207 -6.92 -16.05 4.57
N CYS A 208 -7.89 -16.09 3.66
CA CYS A 208 -7.94 -15.27 2.46
C CYS A 208 -8.16 -13.79 2.83
N VAL A 209 -9.06 -13.48 3.74
CA VAL A 209 -9.25 -12.11 4.27
C VAL A 209 -7.97 -11.60 4.93
N GLY A 210 -7.29 -12.43 5.73
CA GLY A 210 -5.99 -12.08 6.31
C GLY A 210 -4.93 -11.76 5.25
N THR A 211 -4.95 -12.49 4.13
CA THR A 211 -4.08 -12.20 2.97
C THR A 211 -4.40 -10.85 2.34
N LEU A 212 -5.68 -10.47 2.24
CA LEU A 212 -6.09 -9.13 1.80
C LEU A 212 -5.54 -8.04 2.71
N ILE A 213 -5.72 -8.21 4.04
CA ILE A 213 -5.26 -7.23 5.03
C ILE A 213 -3.75 -7.05 4.96
N LEU A 214 -2.99 -8.14 4.81
CA LEU A 214 -1.53 -8.10 4.71
C LEU A 214 -1.04 -7.53 3.38
N ALA A 215 -1.77 -7.73 2.28
CA ALA A 215 -1.39 -7.26 0.94
C ALA A 215 -1.80 -5.80 0.68
N GLN A 216 -3.03 -5.43 1.08
CA GLN A 216 -3.68 -4.16 0.79
C GLN A 216 -4.74 -3.83 1.86
N SER A 217 -4.31 -3.45 3.06
CA SER A 217 -5.23 -3.21 4.18
C SER A 217 -6.26 -2.09 3.94
N THR A 218 -6.00 -1.14 3.03
CA THR A 218 -6.99 -0.10 2.70
C THR A 218 -8.17 -0.64 1.90
N ALA A 219 -8.07 -1.84 1.31
CA ALA A 219 -9.16 -2.46 0.56
C ALA A 219 -10.37 -2.73 1.47
N ILE A 220 -10.15 -3.29 2.66
CA ILE A 220 -11.23 -3.65 3.58
C ILE A 220 -11.88 -2.42 4.24
N THR A 221 -11.33 -1.23 4.03
CA THR A 221 -11.83 0.03 4.61
C THR A 221 -12.40 0.97 3.56
N ARG A 222 -12.57 0.51 2.31
CA ARG A 222 -13.31 1.23 1.27
C ARG A 222 -14.77 1.40 1.67
N SER A 223 -15.48 2.34 1.04
CA SER A 223 -16.93 2.45 1.27
C SER A 223 -17.61 1.13 0.89
N PRO A 224 -18.65 0.69 1.61
CA PRO A 224 -19.33 -0.57 1.34
C PRO A 224 -19.81 -0.71 -0.10
N GLU A 225 -20.28 0.38 -0.70
CA GLU A 225 -20.79 0.42 -2.07
C GLU A 225 -19.67 0.15 -3.08
N ARG A 226 -18.53 0.83 -2.90
CA ARG A 226 -17.37 0.63 -3.78
C ARG A 226 -16.78 -0.76 -3.59
N PHE A 227 -16.70 -1.25 -2.37
CA PHE A 227 -16.18 -2.58 -2.08
C PHE A 227 -17.06 -3.67 -2.69
N ALA A 228 -18.39 -3.56 -2.56
CA ALA A 228 -19.34 -4.47 -3.19
C ALA A 228 -19.25 -4.46 -4.72
N SER A 229 -19.12 -3.27 -5.33
CA SER A 229 -18.88 -3.14 -6.77
C SER A 229 -17.61 -3.88 -7.19
N ILE A 230 -16.50 -3.74 -6.46
CA ILE A 230 -15.25 -4.45 -6.74
C ILE A 230 -15.44 -5.97 -6.65
N VAL A 231 -16.06 -6.45 -5.57
CA VAL A 231 -16.35 -7.89 -5.38
C VAL A 231 -17.17 -8.44 -6.55
N SER A 232 -18.20 -7.72 -6.99
CA SER A 232 -19.00 -8.08 -8.17
C SER A 232 -18.17 -8.10 -9.46
N THR A 233 -17.30 -7.10 -9.68
CA THR A 233 -16.40 -7.07 -10.84
C THR A 233 -15.43 -8.25 -10.84
N VAL A 234 -14.84 -8.61 -9.70
CA VAL A 234 -13.94 -9.77 -9.57
C VAL A 234 -14.68 -11.06 -9.95
N LYS A 235 -15.94 -11.22 -9.48
CA LYS A 235 -16.80 -12.36 -9.84
C LYS A 235 -17.14 -12.39 -11.33
N CYS A 236 -17.49 -11.24 -11.91
CA CYS A 236 -17.82 -11.11 -13.34
C CYS A 236 -16.62 -11.42 -14.25
N ILE A 237 -15.43 -10.91 -13.89
CA ILE A 237 -14.18 -11.27 -14.58
C ILE A 237 -13.91 -12.77 -14.42
N GLY A 238 -14.30 -13.39 -13.31
CA GLY A 238 -14.12 -14.82 -13.03
C GLY A 238 -12.77 -15.13 -12.38
N ILE A 239 -12.24 -14.21 -11.58
CA ILE A 239 -10.93 -14.35 -10.91
C ILE A 239 -11.07 -15.32 -9.72
N GLY A 240 -11.05 -16.61 -10.02
CA GLY A 240 -11.11 -17.69 -9.03
C GLY A 240 -12.41 -17.71 -8.20
N PRO A 241 -12.69 -18.81 -7.48
CA PRO A 241 -13.78 -18.84 -6.52
C PRO A 241 -13.43 -18.01 -5.27
N PRO A 242 -14.42 -17.55 -4.48
CA PRO A 242 -14.21 -16.81 -3.23
C PRO A 242 -13.27 -17.50 -2.22
N SER A 243 -13.20 -18.84 -2.28
CA SER A 243 -12.29 -19.66 -1.47
C SER A 243 -10.83 -19.62 -1.89
N SER A 244 -10.52 -19.08 -3.07
CA SER A 244 -9.17 -19.05 -3.63
C SER A 244 -8.39 -17.79 -3.26
N PRO A 245 -7.05 -17.87 -3.08
CA PRO A 245 -6.21 -16.69 -2.92
C PRO A 245 -6.28 -15.71 -4.10
N GLY A 246 -6.51 -16.24 -5.31
CA GLY A 246 -6.64 -15.46 -6.55
C GLY A 246 -7.76 -14.44 -6.48
N PHE A 247 -8.92 -14.82 -5.94
CA PHE A 247 -10.06 -13.93 -5.73
C PHE A 247 -9.68 -12.69 -4.92
N ILE A 248 -9.01 -12.89 -3.80
CA ILE A 248 -8.56 -11.80 -2.94
C ILE A 248 -7.45 -10.95 -3.58
N HIS A 249 -6.59 -11.55 -4.41
CA HIS A 249 -5.61 -10.79 -5.18
C HIS A 249 -6.29 -9.89 -6.23
N GLY A 250 -7.39 -10.37 -6.84
CA GLY A 250 -8.26 -9.58 -7.70
C GLY A 250 -8.91 -8.42 -6.94
N VAL A 251 -9.51 -8.69 -5.78
CA VAL A 251 -10.09 -7.66 -4.90
C VAL A 251 -9.04 -6.63 -4.51
N ALA A 252 -7.83 -7.06 -4.12
CA ALA A 252 -6.73 -6.17 -3.75
C ALA A 252 -6.30 -5.28 -4.91
N ALA A 253 -6.12 -5.84 -6.11
CA ALA A 253 -5.71 -5.11 -7.31
C ALA A 253 -6.75 -4.06 -7.72
N LEU A 254 -8.02 -4.42 -7.81
CA LEU A 254 -9.07 -3.47 -8.18
C LEU A 254 -9.33 -2.44 -7.07
N SER A 255 -9.12 -2.80 -5.80
CA SER A 255 -9.21 -1.87 -4.67
C SER A 255 -8.11 -0.82 -4.65
N SER A 256 -7.01 -0.98 -5.41
CA SER A 256 -5.93 0.00 -5.45
C SER A 256 -6.18 1.16 -6.41
N MET A 257 -7.26 1.11 -7.21
CA MET A 257 -7.53 2.08 -8.26
C MET A 257 -8.99 2.55 -8.30
N SER A 258 -9.20 3.74 -8.85
CA SER A 258 -10.54 4.24 -9.16
C SER A 258 -11.06 3.58 -10.43
N GLU A 259 -12.37 3.65 -10.63
CA GLU A 259 -13.02 3.13 -11.83
C GLU A 259 -12.52 3.81 -13.12
N SER A 260 -12.33 5.14 -13.09
CA SER A 260 -11.73 5.85 -14.22
C SER A 260 -10.33 5.34 -14.56
N ARG A 261 -9.51 5.02 -13.56
CA ARG A 261 -8.17 4.42 -13.78
C ARG A 261 -8.28 3.01 -14.36
N TRP A 262 -9.26 2.22 -13.91
CA TRP A 262 -9.54 0.91 -14.48
C TRP A 262 -9.94 0.99 -15.96
N ASN A 263 -10.83 1.90 -16.33
CA ASN A 263 -11.23 2.08 -17.73
C ASN A 263 -10.06 2.55 -18.60
N LYS A 264 -9.24 3.47 -18.11
CA LYS A 264 -8.00 3.88 -18.79
C LYS A 264 -7.02 2.70 -19.00
N LYS A 265 -6.94 1.77 -18.04
CA LYS A 265 -6.14 0.55 -18.20
C LYS A 265 -6.69 -0.34 -19.31
N ILE A 266 -8.00 -0.53 -19.39
CA ILE A 266 -8.61 -1.31 -20.47
C ILE A 266 -8.26 -0.69 -21.82
N GLU A 267 -8.40 0.62 -21.98
CA GLU A 267 -8.07 1.31 -23.23
C GLU A 267 -6.57 1.26 -23.56
N LEU A 268 -5.69 1.30 -22.56
CA LEU A 268 -4.26 1.09 -22.74
C LEU A 268 -3.98 -0.32 -23.31
N PHE A 269 -4.57 -1.37 -22.76
CA PHE A 269 -4.40 -2.73 -23.30
C PHE A 269 -4.97 -2.88 -24.71
N LYS A 270 -6.13 -2.25 -24.99
CA LYS A 270 -6.69 -2.20 -26.35
C LYS A 270 -5.75 -1.53 -27.36
N SER A 271 -5.02 -0.49 -26.96
CA SER A 271 -4.01 0.13 -27.84
C SER A 271 -2.85 -0.79 -28.21
N PHE A 272 -2.62 -1.86 -27.43
CA PHE A 272 -1.68 -2.94 -27.76
C PHE A 272 -2.35 -4.13 -28.46
N GLY A 273 -3.58 -3.96 -28.95
CA GLY A 273 -4.32 -5.01 -29.67
C GLY A 273 -4.98 -6.07 -28.78
N TRP A 274 -5.04 -5.88 -27.46
CA TRP A 274 -5.74 -6.82 -26.58
C TRP A 274 -7.25 -6.62 -26.69
N SER A 275 -7.97 -7.70 -26.92
CA SER A 275 -9.43 -7.72 -26.75
C SER A 275 -9.82 -7.72 -25.26
N GLU A 276 -11.07 -7.33 -24.97
CA GLU A 276 -11.59 -7.41 -23.59
C GLU A 276 -11.63 -8.85 -23.06
N GLU A 277 -11.85 -9.83 -23.93
CA GLU A 277 -11.85 -11.24 -23.56
C GLU A 277 -10.44 -11.74 -23.22
N GLU A 278 -9.42 -11.38 -24.00
CA GLU A 278 -8.02 -11.70 -23.70
C GLU A 278 -7.56 -11.06 -22.40
N LEU A 279 -7.91 -9.79 -22.18
CA LEU A 279 -7.64 -9.11 -20.92
C LEU A 279 -8.33 -9.82 -19.75
N ARG A 280 -9.59 -10.25 -19.93
CA ARG A 280 -10.33 -11.03 -18.94
C ARG A 280 -9.62 -12.35 -18.63
N LEU A 281 -9.18 -13.09 -19.65
CA LEU A 281 -8.44 -14.35 -19.50
C LEU A 281 -7.12 -14.15 -18.72
N ALA A 282 -6.33 -13.14 -19.08
CA ALA A 282 -5.10 -12.81 -18.35
C ALA A 282 -5.38 -12.43 -16.89
N CYS A 283 -6.43 -11.64 -16.63
CA CYS A 283 -6.83 -11.27 -15.27
C CYS A 283 -7.23 -12.48 -14.42
N ARG A 284 -7.90 -13.48 -15.01
CA ARG A 284 -8.25 -14.73 -14.31
C ARG A 284 -7.01 -15.49 -13.85
N GLN A 285 -5.99 -15.55 -14.69
CA GLN A 285 -4.76 -16.27 -14.38
C GLN A 285 -3.88 -15.51 -13.39
N PHE A 286 -3.79 -14.18 -13.53
CA PHE A 286 -2.92 -13.38 -12.70
C PHE A 286 -3.38 -11.91 -12.65
N PRO A 287 -4.22 -11.49 -11.69
CA PRO A 287 -4.81 -10.14 -11.71
C PRO A 287 -3.82 -9.01 -11.38
N LYS A 288 -2.63 -9.31 -10.85
CA LYS A 288 -1.73 -8.27 -10.29
C LYS A 288 -1.19 -7.31 -11.35
N PHE A 289 -1.00 -7.73 -12.59
CA PHE A 289 -0.40 -6.87 -13.64
C PHE A 289 -1.24 -5.62 -13.93
N ILE A 290 -2.56 -5.68 -13.72
CA ILE A 290 -3.44 -4.52 -13.96
C ILE A 290 -3.15 -3.35 -13.00
N SER A 291 -2.58 -3.65 -11.83
CA SER A 291 -2.31 -2.66 -10.77
C SER A 291 -0.99 -1.90 -10.95
N LEU A 292 -0.21 -2.23 -11.98
CA LEU A 292 1.06 -1.58 -12.31
C LEU A 292 0.83 -0.15 -12.87
N SER A 293 1.88 0.67 -12.93
CA SER A 293 1.82 1.96 -13.61
C SER A 293 1.64 1.79 -15.13
N ASP A 294 1.07 2.80 -15.80
CA ASP A 294 0.88 2.77 -17.26
C ASP A 294 2.22 2.63 -17.96
N GLU A 295 3.21 3.43 -17.56
CA GLU A 295 4.59 3.38 -18.02
C GLU A 295 5.21 1.97 -17.90
N LYS A 296 5.06 1.32 -16.74
CA LYS A 296 5.63 -0.02 -16.55
C LYS A 296 4.97 -1.05 -17.47
N ILE A 297 3.66 -0.96 -17.68
CA ILE A 297 2.95 -1.86 -18.59
C ILE A 297 3.45 -1.63 -20.02
N THR A 298 3.45 -0.39 -20.49
CA THR A 298 3.91 0.00 -21.82
C THR A 298 5.33 -0.49 -22.09
N ASN A 299 6.27 -0.20 -21.19
CA ASN A 299 7.68 -0.57 -21.39
C ASN A 299 7.88 -2.10 -21.45
N ASN A 300 7.16 -2.86 -20.61
CA ASN A 300 7.29 -4.31 -20.64
C ASN A 300 6.61 -4.94 -21.86
N ILE A 301 5.43 -4.44 -22.28
CA ILE A 301 4.76 -4.93 -23.50
C ILE A 301 5.64 -4.66 -24.71
N ASN A 302 6.10 -3.42 -24.90
CA ASN A 302 6.97 -3.05 -26.02
C ASN A 302 8.24 -3.89 -26.03
N PHE A 303 8.90 -4.09 -24.89
CA PHE A 303 10.09 -4.93 -24.87
C PHE A 303 9.80 -6.39 -25.26
N CYS A 304 8.70 -6.97 -24.73
CA CYS A 304 8.30 -8.34 -25.06
C CYS A 304 7.93 -8.50 -26.54
N MET A 305 7.16 -7.59 -27.10
CA MET A 305 6.67 -7.70 -28.49
C MET A 305 7.69 -7.21 -29.51
N ASP A 306 8.38 -6.10 -29.24
CA ASP A 306 9.25 -5.47 -30.23
C ASP A 306 10.69 -5.98 -30.17
N THR A 307 11.20 -6.29 -28.97
CA THR A 307 12.59 -6.76 -28.81
C THR A 307 12.69 -8.28 -28.74
N ILE A 308 11.93 -8.91 -27.84
CA ILE A 308 11.94 -10.36 -27.67
C ILE A 308 11.17 -11.07 -28.79
N LYS A 309 10.27 -10.34 -29.48
CA LYS A 309 9.39 -10.88 -30.54
C LYS A 309 8.47 -11.99 -30.03
N LEU A 310 8.03 -11.91 -28.77
CA LEU A 310 7.02 -12.82 -28.22
C LEU A 310 5.70 -12.69 -28.98
N GLU A 311 5.07 -13.83 -29.25
CA GLU A 311 3.74 -13.84 -29.82
C GLU A 311 2.72 -13.22 -28.85
N HIS A 312 1.68 -12.59 -29.41
CA HIS A 312 0.63 -11.94 -28.63
C HIS A 312 -0.04 -12.90 -27.63
N GLN A 313 -0.32 -14.13 -28.07
CA GLN A 313 -0.97 -15.16 -27.24
C GLN A 313 -0.06 -15.67 -26.11
N ASP A 314 1.25 -15.73 -26.34
CA ASP A 314 2.21 -16.08 -25.29
C ASP A 314 2.24 -15.02 -24.20
N LEU A 315 2.20 -13.74 -24.57
CA LEU A 315 2.18 -12.63 -23.62
C LEU A 315 0.89 -12.61 -22.80
N ILE A 316 -0.26 -12.85 -23.43
CA ILE A 316 -1.56 -12.95 -22.74
C ILE A 316 -1.54 -14.09 -21.71
N SER A 317 -1.09 -15.27 -22.15
CA SER A 317 -0.98 -16.48 -21.30
C SER A 317 0.05 -16.32 -20.18
N ASN A 318 0.95 -15.33 -20.30
CA ASN A 318 2.04 -15.09 -19.37
C ASN A 318 2.13 -13.64 -18.91
N ALA A 319 0.98 -13.01 -18.64
CA ALA A 319 0.89 -11.62 -18.16
C ALA A 319 1.70 -11.34 -16.87
N ARG A 320 2.16 -12.38 -16.17
CA ARG A 320 3.13 -12.28 -15.06
C ARG A 320 4.46 -11.62 -15.47
N LEU A 321 4.87 -11.74 -16.74
CA LEU A 321 6.08 -11.12 -17.26
C LEU A 321 6.07 -9.60 -17.05
N LEU A 322 4.89 -8.97 -17.20
CA LEU A 322 4.70 -7.53 -17.03
C LEU A 322 4.99 -7.04 -15.61
N VAL A 323 4.90 -7.91 -14.59
CA VAL A 323 5.19 -7.54 -13.20
C VAL A 323 6.69 -7.51 -12.90
N TYR A 324 7.49 -8.28 -13.61
CA TYR A 324 8.93 -8.35 -13.35
C TYR A 324 9.63 -7.00 -13.63
N SER A 325 10.84 -6.85 -13.08
CA SER A 325 11.66 -5.69 -13.41
C SER A 325 12.17 -5.85 -14.83
N LEU A 326 11.94 -4.84 -15.67
CA LEU A 326 12.45 -4.85 -17.04
C LEU A 326 13.98 -4.88 -17.00
N GLU A 327 14.58 -3.89 -16.34
CA GLU A 327 16.03 -3.74 -16.25
C GLU A 327 16.68 -4.72 -15.28
N GLY A 328 16.00 -5.08 -14.18
CA GLY A 328 16.59 -5.96 -13.16
C GLY A 328 16.33 -7.45 -13.35
N ARG A 329 15.55 -7.86 -14.37
CA ARG A 329 15.27 -9.28 -14.61
C ARG A 329 15.09 -9.61 -16.09
N ILE A 330 14.15 -8.95 -16.78
CA ILE A 330 13.77 -9.37 -18.12
C ILE A 330 14.92 -9.15 -19.11
N ARG A 331 15.47 -7.94 -19.17
CA ARG A 331 16.57 -7.58 -20.08
C ARG A 331 17.87 -8.36 -19.80
N PRO A 332 18.37 -8.45 -18.54
CA PRO A 332 19.55 -9.27 -18.22
C PRO A 332 19.43 -10.72 -18.72
N ARG A 333 18.28 -11.34 -18.47
CA ARG A 333 18.04 -12.73 -18.87
C ARG A 333 17.90 -12.89 -20.37
N TRP A 334 17.24 -11.96 -21.03
CA TRP A 334 17.16 -11.94 -22.49
C TRP A 334 18.56 -11.84 -23.12
N ASN A 335 19.41 -10.95 -22.63
CA ASN A 335 20.78 -10.80 -23.13
C ASN A 335 21.59 -12.09 -22.99
N VAL A 336 21.47 -12.78 -21.85
CA VAL A 336 22.12 -14.08 -21.65
C VAL A 336 21.62 -15.11 -22.66
N LEU A 337 20.32 -15.20 -22.90
CA LEU A 337 19.77 -16.12 -23.91
C LEU A 337 20.32 -15.83 -25.31
N GLN A 338 20.39 -14.55 -25.70
CA GLN A 338 20.93 -14.11 -26.98
C GLN A 338 22.42 -14.48 -27.14
N VAL A 339 23.22 -14.31 -26.10
CA VAL A 339 24.63 -14.73 -26.10
C VAL A 339 24.76 -16.24 -26.24
N LEU A 340 23.96 -17.02 -25.50
CA LEU A 340 23.98 -18.48 -25.59
C LEU A 340 23.57 -18.96 -26.98
N GLU A 341 22.53 -18.36 -27.57
CA GLU A 341 22.03 -18.68 -28.91
C GLU A 341 23.09 -18.37 -29.97
N SER A 342 23.73 -17.20 -29.88
CA SER A 342 24.81 -16.79 -30.81
C SER A 342 26.04 -17.71 -30.76
N ASN A 343 26.24 -18.42 -29.63
CA ASN A 343 27.31 -19.39 -29.45
C ASN A 343 26.85 -20.85 -29.68
N ASN A 344 25.62 -21.08 -30.17
CA ASN A 344 25.02 -22.41 -30.39
C ASN A 344 25.01 -23.29 -29.13
N MET A 345 24.92 -22.68 -27.94
CA MET A 345 24.98 -23.39 -26.65
C MET A 345 23.62 -23.87 -26.16
N VAL A 346 22.57 -23.41 -26.83
CA VAL A 346 21.17 -23.68 -26.54
C VAL A 346 20.46 -24.05 -27.84
N GLY A 347 19.53 -25.02 -27.76
CA GLY A 347 18.73 -25.44 -28.91
C GLY A 347 17.57 -24.49 -29.21
N GLU A 348 16.97 -24.65 -30.39
CA GLU A 348 15.82 -23.86 -30.86
C GLU A 348 14.57 -24.02 -29.97
N ASP A 349 14.44 -25.12 -29.22
CA ASP A 349 13.28 -25.44 -28.38
C ASP A 349 13.27 -24.78 -26.98
N ILE A 350 14.08 -23.74 -26.74
CA ILE A 350 14.05 -23.07 -25.43
C ILE A 350 12.79 -22.25 -25.27
N SER A 351 12.03 -22.57 -24.21
CA SER A 351 10.96 -21.70 -23.73
C SER A 351 11.55 -20.39 -23.18
N VAL A 352 11.59 -19.36 -24.03
CA VAL A 352 11.99 -17.98 -23.66
C VAL A 352 11.17 -17.50 -22.47
N VAL A 353 9.85 -17.68 -22.51
CA VAL A 353 8.95 -17.30 -21.42
C VAL A 353 9.31 -18.00 -20.11
N GLY A 354 9.64 -19.30 -20.16
CA GLY A 354 10.10 -20.07 -19.02
C GLY A 354 11.40 -19.52 -18.42
N ALA A 355 12.39 -19.22 -19.27
CA ALA A 355 13.66 -18.63 -18.87
C ALA A 355 13.49 -17.25 -18.22
N LEU A 356 12.64 -16.39 -18.77
CA LEU A 356 12.35 -15.08 -18.19
C LEU A 356 11.61 -15.16 -16.85
N SER A 357 10.77 -16.20 -16.67
CA SER A 357 9.88 -16.32 -15.52
C SER A 357 10.43 -17.10 -14.32
N MET A 358 11.43 -17.96 -14.51
CA MET A 358 11.92 -18.86 -13.46
C MET A 358 12.62 -18.14 -12.30
N SER A 359 12.88 -18.87 -11.20
CA SER A 359 13.61 -18.32 -10.06
C SER A 359 15.03 -17.87 -10.45
N HIS A 360 15.60 -16.91 -9.71
CA HIS A 360 16.97 -16.45 -9.97
C HIS A 360 17.99 -17.59 -9.84
N LYS A 361 17.88 -18.42 -8.80
CA LYS A 361 18.70 -19.62 -8.61
C LYS A 361 18.61 -20.58 -9.80
N SER A 362 17.39 -20.88 -10.25
CA SER A 362 17.17 -21.78 -11.39
C SER A 362 17.75 -21.23 -12.68
N PHE A 363 17.61 -19.91 -12.90
CA PHE A 363 18.16 -19.26 -14.09
C PHE A 363 19.69 -19.33 -14.09
N LEU A 364 20.34 -18.96 -12.99
CA LEU A 364 21.80 -19.02 -12.87
C LEU A 364 22.32 -20.43 -13.13
N GLN A 365 21.75 -21.43 -12.46
CA GLN A 365 22.17 -22.80 -12.62
C GLN A 365 22.04 -23.27 -14.08
N ARG A 366 20.89 -22.98 -14.72
CA ARG A 366 20.57 -23.52 -16.05
C ARG A 366 21.25 -22.77 -17.20
N TYR A 367 21.43 -21.45 -17.09
CA TYR A 367 21.85 -20.60 -18.21
C TYR A 367 23.15 -19.84 -17.97
N VAL A 368 23.65 -19.78 -16.74
CA VAL A 368 24.91 -19.08 -16.44
C VAL A 368 25.99 -20.08 -16.04
N THR A 369 25.83 -20.72 -14.88
CA THR A 369 26.86 -21.60 -14.31
C THR A 369 27.15 -22.80 -15.21
N SER A 370 26.13 -23.37 -15.88
CA SER A 370 26.30 -24.48 -16.82
C SER A 370 27.17 -24.14 -18.04
N TYR A 371 27.38 -22.84 -18.30
CA TYR A 371 28.11 -22.34 -19.47
C TYR A 371 29.26 -21.40 -19.10
N ALA A 372 29.50 -21.14 -17.80
CA ALA A 372 30.46 -20.15 -17.33
C ALA A 372 31.90 -20.44 -17.78
N ASP A 373 32.29 -21.72 -17.82
CA ASP A 373 33.62 -22.14 -18.30
C ASP A 373 33.80 -21.94 -19.81
N LYS A 374 32.70 -21.86 -20.56
CA LYS A 374 32.69 -21.78 -22.02
C LYS A 374 32.50 -20.35 -22.52
N ILE A 375 31.73 -19.54 -21.78
CA ILE A 375 31.46 -18.14 -22.09
C ILE A 375 31.73 -17.31 -20.83
N PRO A 376 32.96 -16.78 -20.70
CA PRO A 376 33.30 -15.85 -19.62
C PRO A 376 32.41 -14.60 -19.67
N GLY A 377 32.07 -14.04 -18.51
CA GLY A 377 31.28 -12.80 -18.40
C GLY A 377 29.76 -12.97 -18.30
N LEU A 378 29.22 -14.20 -18.44
CA LEU A 378 27.76 -14.43 -18.29
C LEU A 378 27.21 -14.05 -16.91
N LEU A 379 28.03 -14.12 -15.86
CA LEU A 379 27.62 -13.77 -14.50
C LEU A 379 27.43 -12.26 -14.34
N GLU A 380 28.35 -11.47 -14.90
CA GLU A 380 28.34 -10.01 -14.86
C GLU A 380 27.11 -9.40 -15.55
N MET A 381 26.46 -10.17 -16.44
CA MET A 381 25.25 -9.74 -17.14
C MET A 381 23.98 -9.78 -16.27
N ILE A 382 24.01 -10.44 -15.11
CA ILE A 382 22.83 -10.65 -14.24
C ILE A 382 22.97 -9.95 -12.88
N GLU A 383 24.17 -9.52 -12.52
CA GLU A 383 24.43 -8.64 -11.38
C GLU A 383 23.91 -7.22 -11.67
#